data_AF-A0A7C3BZE3-F1
#
_entry.id   AF-A0A7C3BZE3-F1
#
_cell.length_a   1.000
_cell.length_b   1.000
_cell.length_c   1.000
_cell.angle_alpha   90.00
_cell.angle_beta   90.00
_cell.angle_gamma   90.00
#
_symmetry.space_group_name_H-M   'P 1'
#
loop_
_entity.id
_entity.type
_entity.pdbx_description
1 polymer ?
#
loop_
_entity_poly.entity_id
_entity_poly.type
_entity_poly.pdbx_seq_one_letter_code
_entity_poly.pdbx_strand_id
1 'polypeptide(L)'
;TATCLKSTYSVADAVFLIDNQRYIRKDSSLSNNLAKINQMIAEPFYGILCAGEEKKPKYIGAKLLDAGDIMQTIVGWTVIGYGNSQIPLLRFPGERSRDFIKKGTETQKAIQAMDAAISELSLNCKPEDARRALFLLSAPSREMNVDMVKELGDYMRNLTPLATIRNGDYPRQRGLLDVSIILSELSDVEKIRGYYTKSASLIPVMKRRQAETVVKIQEIEESAKDIPSLL
;
A
#
# COMPACT_ATOMS: atom_id res chain seq x y z
N THR A 1 15.59 12.15 1.74
CA THR A 1 14.22 11.64 1.49
C THR A 1 13.38 12.59 0.65
N ALA A 2 13.15 13.85 1.05
CA ALA A 2 12.31 14.79 0.30
C ALA A 2 12.73 14.98 -1.18
N THR A 3 14.02 15.16 -1.45
CA THR A 3 14.52 15.29 -2.83
C THR A 3 14.18 14.08 -3.68
N CYS A 4 14.41 12.86 -3.14
CA CYS A 4 14.08 11.60 -3.82
C CYS A 4 12.58 11.50 -4.11
N LEU A 5 11.73 11.73 -3.09
CA LEU A 5 10.27 11.71 -3.27
C LEU A 5 9.79 12.70 -4.34
N LYS A 6 10.32 13.93 -4.33
CA LYS A 6 10.00 14.95 -5.34
C LYS A 6 10.41 14.51 -6.74
N SER A 7 11.63 13.99 -6.89
CA SER A 7 12.15 13.52 -8.17
C SER A 7 11.36 12.32 -8.70
N THR A 8 11.12 11.31 -7.87
CA THR A 8 10.35 10.12 -8.27
C THR A 8 8.93 10.49 -8.71
N TYR A 9 8.25 11.35 -7.94
CA TYR A 9 6.90 11.79 -8.29
C TYR A 9 6.82 12.57 -9.60
N SER A 10 7.90 13.28 -9.98
CA SER A 10 7.91 14.07 -11.22
C SER A 10 8.07 13.24 -12.50
N VAL A 11 8.48 11.96 -12.38
CA VAL A 11 8.78 11.10 -13.54
C VAL A 11 7.93 9.83 -13.59
N ALA A 12 7.34 9.41 -12.47
CA ALA A 12 6.52 8.20 -12.40
C ALA A 12 5.02 8.53 -12.52
N ASP A 13 4.26 7.66 -13.19
CA ASP A 13 2.80 7.77 -13.25
C ASP A 13 2.17 7.65 -11.86
N ALA A 14 2.79 6.83 -10.99
CA ALA A 14 2.39 6.65 -9.61
C ALA A 14 3.58 6.29 -8.72
N VAL A 15 3.46 6.60 -7.43
CA VAL A 15 4.46 6.27 -6.41
C VAL A 15 3.77 5.56 -5.24
N PHE A 16 4.03 4.27 -5.10
CA PHE A 16 3.61 3.49 -3.93
C PHE A 16 4.43 3.89 -2.71
N LEU A 17 3.75 4.35 -1.66
CA LEU A 17 4.34 4.78 -0.41
C LEU A 17 4.27 3.67 0.62
N ILE A 18 5.43 3.27 1.13
CA ILE A 18 5.58 2.21 2.13
C ILE A 18 6.38 2.75 3.31
N ASP A 19 5.78 2.68 4.49
CA ASP A 19 6.36 3.12 5.73
C ASP A 19 6.95 1.95 6.51
N ASN A 20 8.26 1.74 6.37
CA ASN A 20 8.97 0.66 7.06
C ASN A 20 8.70 0.63 8.58
N GLN A 21 8.45 1.78 9.21
CA GLN A 21 8.18 1.85 10.66
C GLN A 21 6.94 1.06 11.08
N ARG A 22 5.99 0.86 10.16
CA ARG A 22 4.78 0.07 10.40
C ARG A 22 5.05 -1.43 10.50
N TYR A 23 6.15 -1.89 9.91
CA TYR A 23 6.46 -3.31 9.79
C TYR A 23 7.54 -3.79 10.78
N ILE A 24 8.20 -2.86 11.50
CA ILE A 24 9.28 -3.18 12.43
C ILE A 24 8.72 -3.81 13.71
N ARG A 25 9.12 -5.05 14.01
CA ARG A 25 8.93 -5.69 15.32
C ARG A 25 10.13 -5.43 16.22
N LYS A 26 9.90 -5.01 17.47
CA LYS A 26 10.93 -4.57 18.43
C LYS A 26 11.97 -5.65 18.78
N ASP A 27 11.65 -6.93 18.63
CA ASP A 27 12.42 -8.05 19.21
C ASP A 27 13.13 -8.95 18.17
N SER A 28 13.39 -8.45 16.97
CA SER A 28 13.99 -9.25 15.87
C SER A 28 15.29 -8.67 15.32
N SER A 29 16.22 -9.53 14.89
CA SER A 29 17.47 -9.12 14.26
C SER A 29 17.19 -8.33 12.97
N LEU A 30 18.00 -7.29 12.71
CA LEU A 30 17.77 -6.33 11.61
C LEU A 30 17.61 -7.00 10.23
N SER A 31 18.39 -8.05 9.96
CA SER A 31 18.37 -8.77 8.67
C SER A 31 17.12 -9.66 8.49
N ASN A 32 16.72 -10.42 9.51
CA ASN A 32 15.49 -11.21 9.46
C ASN A 32 14.25 -10.29 9.39
N ASN A 33 14.33 -9.10 10.00
CA ASN A 33 13.29 -8.09 9.94
C ASN A 33 13.08 -7.60 8.49
N LEU A 34 14.15 -7.27 7.75
CA LEU A 34 14.04 -6.80 6.36
C LEU A 34 13.44 -7.84 5.40
N ALA A 35 13.82 -9.11 5.51
CA ALA A 35 13.24 -10.16 4.67
C ALA A 35 11.72 -10.28 4.92
N LYS A 36 11.30 -10.21 6.18
CA LYS A 36 9.88 -10.27 6.53
C LYS A 36 9.12 -9.02 6.08
N ILE A 37 9.72 -7.84 6.21
CA ILE A 37 9.18 -6.57 5.68
C ILE A 37 8.95 -6.70 4.18
N ASN A 38 9.95 -7.14 3.43
CA ASN A 38 9.83 -7.31 1.97
C ASN A 38 8.73 -8.31 1.59
N GLN A 39 8.60 -9.41 2.34
CA GLN A 39 7.51 -10.36 2.13
C GLN A 39 6.14 -9.69 2.33
N MET A 40 5.96 -8.97 3.44
CA MET A 40 4.70 -8.27 3.74
C MET A 40 4.39 -7.15 2.75
N ILE A 41 5.43 -6.53 2.17
CA ILE A 41 5.28 -5.55 1.09
C ILE A 41 4.83 -6.22 -0.20
N ALA A 42 5.43 -7.35 -0.56
CA ALA A 42 5.19 -7.99 -1.85
C ALA A 42 3.87 -8.77 -1.91
N GLU A 43 3.46 -9.36 -0.78
CA GLU A 43 2.27 -10.22 -0.69
C GLU A 43 0.97 -9.57 -1.21
N PRO A 44 0.63 -8.30 -0.85
CA PRO A 44 -0.55 -7.62 -1.38
C PRO A 44 -0.56 -7.44 -2.91
N PHE A 45 0.62 -7.28 -3.54
CA PHE A 45 0.71 -7.11 -4.99
C PHE A 45 0.41 -8.40 -5.75
N TYR A 46 0.66 -9.56 -5.12
CA TYR A 46 0.52 -10.85 -5.80
C TYR A 46 -0.89 -11.08 -6.32
N GLY A 47 -1.92 -10.87 -5.48
CA GLY A 47 -3.31 -11.04 -5.88
C GLY A 47 -3.70 -10.10 -7.02
N ILE A 48 -3.37 -8.81 -6.86
CA ILE A 48 -3.70 -7.74 -7.81
C ILE A 48 -3.08 -8.00 -9.18
N LEU A 49 -1.81 -8.38 -9.23
CA LEU A 49 -1.10 -8.61 -10.49
C LEU A 49 -1.44 -9.96 -11.14
N CYS A 50 -1.91 -10.94 -10.37
CA CYS A 50 -2.26 -12.27 -10.91
C CYS A 50 -3.72 -12.39 -11.35
N ALA A 51 -4.64 -11.62 -10.75
CA ALA A 51 -6.08 -11.78 -10.98
C ALA A 51 -6.46 -11.65 -12.47
N GLY A 52 -5.85 -10.72 -13.20
CA GLY A 52 -6.11 -10.50 -14.63
C GLY A 52 -5.42 -11.47 -15.58
N GLU A 53 -4.46 -12.28 -15.09
CA GLU A 53 -3.61 -13.17 -15.90
C GLU A 53 -3.92 -14.66 -15.67
N GLU A 54 -4.98 -14.97 -14.92
CA GLU A 54 -5.34 -16.35 -14.59
C GLU A 54 -5.92 -17.09 -15.80
N LYS A 55 -5.35 -18.26 -16.09
CA LYS A 55 -5.71 -19.09 -17.25
C LYS A 55 -6.58 -20.29 -16.87
N LYS A 56 -6.63 -20.65 -15.59
CA LYS A 56 -7.39 -21.81 -15.10
C LYS A 56 -8.85 -21.38 -14.90
N PRO A 57 -9.82 -21.98 -15.63
CA PRO A 57 -11.22 -21.54 -15.56
C PRO A 57 -11.83 -21.51 -14.16
N LYS A 58 -11.42 -22.44 -13.28
CA LYS A 58 -11.89 -22.51 -11.89
C LYS A 58 -11.45 -21.34 -10.99
N TYR A 59 -10.47 -20.55 -11.43
CA TYR A 59 -9.91 -19.41 -10.71
C TYR A 59 -10.24 -18.07 -11.39
N ILE A 60 -11.07 -18.11 -12.44
CA ILE A 60 -11.58 -16.90 -13.09
C ILE A 60 -12.75 -16.36 -12.27
N GLY A 61 -12.63 -15.12 -11.81
CA GLY A 61 -13.67 -14.41 -11.09
C GLY A 61 -14.89 -14.05 -11.94
N ALA A 62 -15.98 -13.69 -11.28
CA ALA A 62 -17.18 -13.17 -11.95
C ALA A 62 -16.94 -11.81 -12.61
N LYS A 63 -16.09 -10.98 -11.99
CA LYS A 63 -15.57 -9.72 -12.47
C LYS A 63 -14.05 -9.72 -12.33
N LEU A 64 -13.39 -10.12 -13.42
CA LEU A 64 -11.95 -10.07 -13.54
C LEU A 64 -11.43 -8.64 -13.35
N LEU A 65 -10.42 -8.50 -12.49
CA LEU A 65 -9.62 -7.29 -12.44
C LEU A 65 -8.58 -7.35 -13.56
N ASP A 66 -8.77 -6.56 -14.62
CA ASP A 66 -7.85 -6.54 -15.75
C ASP A 66 -6.76 -5.45 -15.60
N ALA A 67 -5.79 -5.48 -16.53
CA ALA A 67 -4.72 -4.49 -16.55
C ALA A 67 -5.23 -3.05 -16.77
N GLY A 68 -6.34 -2.89 -17.49
CA GLY A 68 -6.95 -1.59 -17.76
C GLY A 68 -7.48 -0.94 -16.47
N ASP A 69 -8.19 -1.72 -15.65
CA ASP A 69 -8.70 -1.30 -14.36
C ASP A 69 -7.57 -0.92 -13.39
N ILE A 70 -6.49 -1.68 -13.38
CA ILE A 70 -5.29 -1.40 -12.59
C ILE A 70 -4.62 -0.10 -13.05
N MET A 71 -4.34 0.04 -14.35
CA MET A 71 -3.69 1.24 -14.92
C MET A 71 -4.55 2.49 -14.74
N GLN A 72 -5.87 2.38 -14.88
CA GLN A 72 -6.78 3.50 -14.65
C GLN A 72 -6.94 3.86 -13.17
N THR A 73 -6.54 2.99 -12.25
CA THR A 73 -6.59 3.30 -10.81
C THR A 73 -5.28 3.90 -10.31
N ILE A 74 -4.13 3.33 -10.70
CA ILE A 74 -2.84 3.65 -10.11
C ILE A 74 -2.26 4.93 -10.74
N VAL A 75 -2.42 6.04 -10.02
CA VAL A 75 -1.94 7.39 -10.40
C VAL A 75 -1.50 8.16 -9.15
N GLY A 76 -0.38 8.89 -9.25
CA GLY A 76 0.11 9.79 -8.20
C GLY A 76 0.49 9.07 -6.91
N TRP A 77 0.27 9.71 -5.76
CA TRP A 77 0.56 9.11 -4.47
C TRP A 77 -0.39 7.95 -4.20
N THR A 78 0.19 6.78 -3.97
CA THR A 78 -0.55 5.53 -3.89
C THR A 78 -0.16 4.76 -2.62
N VAL A 79 -1.13 4.12 -1.98
CA VAL A 79 -0.91 3.21 -0.86
C VAL A 79 -1.64 1.91 -1.12
N ILE A 80 -1.14 0.83 -0.53
CA ILE A 80 -1.71 -0.51 -0.65
C ILE A 80 -2.00 -1.07 0.74
N GLY A 81 -3.14 -1.71 0.91
CA GLY A 81 -3.58 -2.35 2.14
C GLY A 81 -3.94 -3.81 1.88
N TYR A 82 -3.78 -4.64 2.90
CA TYR A 82 -4.08 -6.06 2.81
C TYR A 82 -4.61 -6.57 4.15
N GLY A 83 -5.72 -7.28 4.10
CA GLY A 83 -6.35 -7.86 5.27
C GLY A 83 -6.96 -9.20 4.93
N ASN A 84 -7.02 -10.09 5.92
CA ASN A 84 -7.56 -11.43 5.74
C ASN A 84 -8.41 -11.86 6.93
N SER A 85 -9.30 -12.82 6.66
CA SER A 85 -10.14 -13.48 7.64
C SER A 85 -10.16 -14.99 7.37
N GLN A 86 -10.17 -15.80 8.44
CA GLN A 86 -10.12 -17.25 8.33
C GLN A 86 -11.51 -17.84 8.01
N ILE A 87 -11.52 -18.80 7.08
CA ILE A 87 -12.71 -19.57 6.71
C ILE A 87 -12.52 -21.03 7.13
N PRO A 88 -13.50 -21.62 7.85
CA PRO A 88 -13.47 -23.04 8.19
C PRO A 88 -13.33 -23.94 6.93
N LEU A 89 -12.33 -24.83 6.93
CA LEU A 89 -12.10 -25.73 5.80
C LEU A 89 -13.13 -26.88 5.73
N LEU A 90 -13.49 -27.45 6.88
CA LEU A 90 -14.51 -28.50 7.00
C LEU A 90 -15.85 -27.89 7.42
N ARG A 91 -16.91 -28.24 6.67
CA ARG A 91 -18.31 -28.02 7.07
C ARG A 91 -18.90 -29.38 7.45
N PHE A 92 -19.56 -29.48 8.60
CA PHE A 92 -20.14 -30.74 9.08
C PHE A 92 -21.36 -31.16 8.22
N PRO A 93 -21.57 -32.46 7.93
CA PRO A 93 -22.74 -32.92 7.19
C PRO A 93 -24.01 -32.68 8.01
N GLY A 94 -24.87 -31.74 7.60
CA GLY A 94 -26.09 -31.36 8.33
C GLY A 94 -26.31 -29.86 8.46
N GLU A 95 -25.26 -29.07 8.25
CA GLU A 95 -25.29 -27.61 8.28
C GLU A 95 -25.99 -26.94 7.07
N ARG A 96 -26.81 -27.68 6.30
CA ARG A 96 -27.53 -27.14 5.13
C ARG A 96 -28.72 -26.22 5.48
N SER A 97 -29.02 -26.00 6.77
CA SER A 97 -30.16 -25.17 7.16
C SER A 97 -29.74 -23.71 7.37
N ARG A 98 -30.34 -22.83 6.55
CA ARG A 98 -30.36 -21.34 6.61
C ARG A 98 -29.28 -20.59 5.81
N ASP A 99 -29.43 -20.63 4.48
CA ASP A 99 -28.56 -19.93 3.51
C ASP A 99 -28.43 -18.41 3.76
N PHE A 100 -29.45 -17.73 4.29
CA PHE A 100 -29.40 -16.28 4.55
C PHE A 100 -28.52 -15.89 5.74
N ILE A 101 -28.60 -16.61 6.85
CA ILE A 101 -27.78 -16.33 8.04
C ILE A 101 -26.29 -16.56 7.71
N LYS A 102 -26.02 -17.59 6.90
CA LYS A 102 -24.66 -17.91 6.44
C LYS A 102 -24.11 -16.87 5.48
N LYS A 103 -24.91 -16.38 4.53
CA LYS A 103 -24.51 -15.26 3.68
C LYS A 103 -24.15 -14.03 4.50
N GLY A 104 -24.96 -13.70 5.53
CA GLY A 104 -24.67 -12.59 6.44
C GLY A 104 -23.34 -12.75 7.20
N THR A 105 -23.04 -13.97 7.69
CA THR A 105 -21.78 -14.21 8.40
C THR A 105 -20.56 -14.24 7.47
N GLU A 106 -20.71 -14.73 6.24
CA GLU A 106 -19.67 -14.67 5.21
C GLU A 106 -19.37 -13.22 4.83
N THR A 107 -20.38 -12.38 4.61
CA THR A 107 -20.17 -10.97 4.29
C THR A 107 -19.56 -10.19 5.47
N GLN A 108 -19.95 -10.49 6.71
CA GLN A 108 -19.32 -9.89 7.89
C GLN A 108 -17.82 -10.18 7.95
N LYS A 109 -17.38 -11.40 7.61
CA LYS A 109 -15.95 -11.73 7.54
C LYS A 109 -15.21 -10.97 6.46
N ALA A 110 -15.87 -10.72 5.32
CA ALA A 110 -15.32 -9.91 4.26
C ALA A 110 -15.13 -8.44 4.71
N ILE A 111 -16.12 -7.88 5.41
CA ILE A 111 -16.01 -6.54 6.00
C ILE A 111 -14.87 -6.48 7.01
N GLN A 112 -14.73 -7.49 7.88
CA GLN A 112 -13.59 -7.58 8.81
C GLN A 112 -12.23 -7.63 8.08
N ALA A 113 -12.14 -8.38 6.99
CA ALA A 113 -10.92 -8.42 6.18
C ALA A 113 -10.63 -7.06 5.52
N MET A 114 -11.67 -6.34 5.07
CA MET A 114 -11.56 -4.99 4.53
C MET A 114 -11.13 -3.97 5.59
N ASP A 115 -11.68 -4.04 6.81
CA ASP A 115 -11.26 -3.22 7.95
C ASP A 115 -9.80 -3.46 8.31
N ALA A 116 -9.37 -4.73 8.31
CA ALA A 116 -7.98 -5.09 8.51
C ALA A 116 -7.10 -4.51 7.39
N ALA A 117 -7.54 -4.55 6.14
CA ALA A 117 -6.80 -4.01 4.99
C ALA A 117 -6.63 -2.49 5.08
N ILE A 118 -7.66 -1.75 5.50
CA ILE A 118 -7.59 -0.31 5.75
C ILE A 118 -6.70 0.00 6.95
N SER A 119 -6.78 -0.80 8.01
CA SER A 119 -5.94 -0.63 9.20
C SER A 119 -4.47 -0.86 8.88
N GLU A 120 -4.16 -1.81 8.00
CA GLU A 120 -2.81 -2.21 7.59
C GLU A 120 -2.34 -1.59 6.26
N LEU A 121 -2.83 -0.39 5.93
CA LEU A 121 -2.32 0.37 4.78
C LEU A 121 -0.81 0.61 4.88
N SER A 122 -0.10 0.52 3.75
CA SER A 122 1.35 0.65 3.64
C SER A 122 1.89 1.99 4.17
N LEU A 123 1.05 3.01 4.20
CA LEU A 123 1.28 4.28 4.88
C LEU A 123 -0.03 4.72 5.55
N ASN A 124 0.07 5.37 6.71
CA ASN A 124 -1.11 5.98 7.33
C ASN A 124 -1.61 7.17 6.50
N CYS A 125 -2.88 7.15 6.11
CA CYS A 125 -3.53 8.21 5.36
C CYS A 125 -5.03 8.24 5.69
N LYS A 126 -5.70 9.33 5.33
CA LYS A 126 -7.17 9.37 5.37
C LYS A 126 -7.70 8.80 4.05
N PRO A 127 -8.53 7.75 4.07
CA PRO A 127 -9.09 7.20 2.84
C PRO A 127 -9.90 8.22 2.04
N GLU A 128 -10.51 9.19 2.72
CA GLU A 128 -11.27 10.30 2.12
C GLU A 128 -10.46 11.14 1.12
N ASP A 129 -9.13 11.20 1.28
CA ASP A 129 -8.24 11.97 0.40
C ASP A 129 -7.97 11.26 -0.94
N ALA A 130 -8.39 10.01 -1.10
CA ALA A 130 -8.19 9.25 -2.34
C ALA A 130 -9.18 9.66 -3.43
N ARG A 131 -8.70 9.82 -4.66
CA ARG A 131 -9.55 10.06 -5.85
C ARG A 131 -9.79 8.81 -6.68
N ARG A 132 -9.00 7.76 -6.45
CA ARG A 132 -9.20 6.45 -7.07
C ARG A 132 -8.99 5.36 -6.04
N ALA A 133 -9.84 4.36 -6.07
CA ALA A 133 -9.73 3.22 -5.19
C ALA A 133 -9.98 1.94 -5.98
N LEU A 134 -9.26 0.88 -5.62
CA LEU A 134 -9.45 -0.45 -6.16
C LEU A 134 -9.42 -1.43 -5.00
N PHE A 135 -10.34 -2.39 -4.99
CA PHE A 135 -10.23 -3.53 -4.09
C PHE A 135 -10.34 -4.85 -4.85
N LEU A 136 -9.63 -5.85 -4.38
CA LEU A 136 -9.67 -7.22 -4.88
C LEU A 136 -10.13 -8.12 -3.74
N LEU A 137 -11.23 -8.85 -3.94
CA LEU A 137 -11.68 -9.90 -3.04
C LEU A 137 -11.16 -11.24 -3.54
N SER A 138 -10.38 -11.93 -2.71
CA SER A 138 -9.92 -13.28 -3.02
C SER A 138 -10.40 -14.26 -1.95
N ALA A 139 -11.11 -15.31 -2.35
CA ALA A 139 -11.58 -16.36 -1.45
C ALA A 139 -11.80 -17.66 -2.26
N PRO A 140 -12.16 -18.80 -1.64
CA PRO A 140 -12.62 -19.96 -2.40
C PRO A 140 -13.91 -19.61 -3.15
N SER A 141 -14.08 -20.06 -4.40
CA SER A 141 -15.24 -19.71 -5.25
C SER A 141 -16.60 -19.99 -4.58
N ARG A 142 -16.67 -20.99 -3.69
CA ARG A 142 -17.88 -21.37 -2.95
C ARG A 142 -18.29 -20.39 -1.84
N GLU A 143 -17.37 -19.54 -1.39
CA GLU A 143 -17.55 -18.57 -0.30
C GLU A 143 -17.75 -17.14 -0.86
N MET A 144 -17.67 -16.97 -2.18
CA MET A 144 -17.81 -15.69 -2.85
C MET A 144 -19.22 -15.56 -3.41
N ASN A 145 -19.86 -14.44 -3.12
CA ASN A 145 -21.19 -14.14 -3.63
C ASN A 145 -21.29 -12.65 -4.03
N VAL A 146 -22.26 -12.35 -4.89
CA VAL A 146 -22.43 -10.99 -5.46
C VAL A 146 -22.81 -9.98 -4.37
N ASP A 147 -23.61 -10.39 -3.38
CA ASP A 147 -24.05 -9.54 -2.27
C ASP A 147 -22.85 -9.03 -1.46
N MET A 148 -21.87 -9.92 -1.19
CA MET A 148 -20.63 -9.61 -0.51
C MET A 148 -19.80 -8.55 -1.27
N VAL A 149 -19.61 -8.72 -2.58
CA VAL A 149 -18.87 -7.74 -3.40
C VAL A 149 -19.57 -6.39 -3.40
N LYS A 150 -20.91 -6.39 -3.44
CA LYS A 150 -21.73 -5.17 -3.37
C LYS A 150 -21.57 -4.47 -2.02
N GLU A 151 -21.70 -5.18 -0.91
CA GLU A 151 -21.55 -4.63 0.43
C GLU A 151 -20.14 -4.07 0.66
N LEU A 152 -19.09 -4.76 0.20
CA LEU A 152 -17.73 -4.23 0.22
C LEU A 152 -17.58 -2.96 -0.65
N GLY A 153 -18.23 -2.93 -1.80
CA GLY A 153 -18.25 -1.76 -2.68
C GLY A 153 -18.93 -0.55 -2.04
N ASP A 154 -20.05 -0.76 -1.35
CA ASP A 154 -20.77 0.28 -0.62
C ASP A 154 -19.96 0.74 0.62
N TYR A 155 -19.30 -0.18 1.31
CA TYR A 155 -18.39 0.13 2.41
C TYR A 155 -17.22 1.00 1.96
N MET A 156 -16.54 0.63 0.87
CA MET A 156 -15.46 1.43 0.28
C MET A 156 -15.96 2.81 -0.15
N ARG A 157 -17.17 2.91 -0.72
CA ARG A 157 -17.77 4.19 -1.12
C ARG A 157 -17.98 5.13 0.05
N ASN A 158 -18.35 4.60 1.21
CA ASN A 158 -18.50 5.41 2.42
C ASN A 158 -17.15 5.91 2.94
N LEU A 159 -16.09 5.09 2.85
CA LEU A 159 -14.74 5.48 3.27
C LEU A 159 -14.05 6.45 2.30
N THR A 160 -14.32 6.30 1.01
CA THR A 160 -13.67 7.07 -0.07
C THR A 160 -14.73 7.76 -0.93
N PRO A 161 -15.48 8.75 -0.39
CA PRO A 161 -16.64 9.34 -1.07
C PRO A 161 -16.27 10.09 -2.37
N LEU A 162 -15.02 10.54 -2.48
CA LEU A 162 -14.49 11.27 -3.63
C LEU A 162 -13.81 10.37 -4.65
N ALA A 163 -13.72 9.07 -4.39
CA ALA A 163 -12.97 8.14 -5.22
C ALA A 163 -13.82 7.48 -6.30
N THR A 164 -13.24 7.34 -7.49
CA THR A 164 -13.75 6.37 -8.47
C THR A 164 -13.32 4.97 -8.04
N ILE A 165 -14.28 4.09 -7.77
CA ILE A 165 -14.04 2.76 -7.22
C ILE A 165 -14.08 1.70 -8.32
N ARG A 166 -13.00 0.94 -8.44
CA ARG A 166 -12.92 -0.30 -9.22
C ARG A 166 -12.83 -1.49 -8.28
N ASN A 167 -13.25 -2.65 -8.78
CA ASN A 167 -13.16 -3.88 -8.01
C ASN A 167 -13.03 -5.07 -8.94
N GLY A 168 -12.47 -6.14 -8.41
CA GLY A 168 -12.56 -7.45 -9.02
C GLY A 168 -12.53 -8.54 -7.97
N ASP A 169 -12.64 -9.77 -8.45
CA ASP A 169 -12.70 -10.95 -7.61
C ASP A 169 -11.75 -12.04 -8.13
N TYR A 170 -11.05 -12.72 -7.23
CA TYR A 170 -10.03 -13.71 -7.57
C TYR A 170 -10.23 -15.02 -6.78
N PRO A 171 -11.01 -15.97 -7.30
CA PRO A 171 -11.48 -17.14 -6.56
C PRO A 171 -10.42 -18.26 -6.38
N ARG A 172 -9.24 -17.94 -5.84
CA ARG A 172 -8.07 -18.84 -5.79
C ARG A 172 -7.77 -19.45 -4.42
N GLN A 173 -8.21 -18.80 -3.34
CA GLN A 173 -7.71 -19.12 -2.00
C GLN A 173 -8.23 -20.46 -1.44
N ARG A 174 -7.55 -20.93 -0.39
CA ARG A 174 -7.96 -22.09 0.42
C ARG A 174 -8.05 -21.72 1.89
N GLY A 175 -9.25 -21.78 2.46
CA GLY A 175 -9.47 -21.55 3.89
C GLY A 175 -9.24 -20.11 4.37
N LEU A 176 -9.05 -19.17 3.44
CA LEU A 176 -8.80 -17.76 3.72
C LEU A 176 -9.66 -16.91 2.78
N LEU A 177 -10.13 -15.79 3.32
CA LEU A 177 -10.67 -14.67 2.55
C LEU A 177 -9.74 -13.49 2.77
N ASP A 178 -9.19 -12.97 1.69
CA ASP A 178 -8.35 -11.77 1.71
C ASP A 178 -8.96 -10.66 0.85
N VAL A 179 -8.72 -9.44 1.33
CA VAL A 179 -9.09 -8.20 0.66
C VAL A 179 -7.80 -7.40 0.48
N SER A 180 -7.46 -7.14 -0.78
CA SER A 180 -6.38 -6.19 -1.13
C SER A 180 -7.01 -4.87 -1.54
N ILE A 181 -6.47 -3.75 -1.07
CA ILE A 181 -6.99 -2.40 -1.34
C ILE A 181 -5.85 -1.54 -1.89
N ILE A 182 -6.11 -0.78 -2.94
CA ILE A 182 -5.26 0.31 -3.40
C ILE A 182 -6.05 1.61 -3.26
N LEU A 183 -5.45 2.59 -2.60
CA LEU A 183 -5.93 3.97 -2.58
C LEU A 183 -4.90 4.83 -3.32
N SER A 184 -5.36 5.56 -4.32
CA SER A 184 -4.50 6.26 -5.26
C SER A 184 -4.96 7.69 -5.48
N GLU A 185 -4.06 8.51 -6.02
CA GLU A 185 -4.27 9.92 -6.28
C GLU A 185 -4.67 10.64 -4.98
N LEU A 186 -3.94 10.34 -3.91
CA LEU A 186 -4.14 10.96 -2.60
C LEU A 186 -3.85 12.47 -2.69
N SER A 187 -4.85 13.29 -2.38
CA SER A 187 -4.71 14.75 -2.42
C SER A 187 -3.86 15.31 -1.27
N ASP A 188 -3.82 14.61 -0.15
CA ASP A 188 -3.01 14.99 1.01
C ASP A 188 -2.35 13.76 1.64
N VAL A 189 -1.03 13.86 1.86
CA VAL A 189 -0.24 12.85 2.55
C VAL A 189 0.62 13.53 3.60
N GLU A 190 0.15 13.50 4.85
CA GLU A 190 0.75 14.22 5.98
C GLU A 190 2.25 13.93 6.13
N LYS A 191 2.66 12.66 6.02
CA LYS A 191 4.07 12.26 6.17
C LYS A 191 4.96 12.88 5.08
N ILE A 192 4.47 12.97 3.84
CA ILE A 192 5.20 13.57 2.70
C ILE A 192 5.33 15.07 2.90
N ARG A 193 4.23 15.75 3.25
CA ARG A 193 4.25 17.18 3.61
C ARG A 193 5.25 17.44 4.74
N GLY A 194 5.26 16.59 5.77
CA GLY A 194 6.24 16.64 6.85
C GLY A 194 7.70 16.55 6.36
N TYR A 195 8.00 15.65 5.43
CA TYR A 195 9.35 15.57 4.84
C TYR A 195 9.73 16.81 4.03
N TYR A 196 8.79 17.37 3.26
CA TYR A 196 9.03 18.59 2.47
C TYR A 196 9.27 19.80 3.36
N THR A 197 8.42 20.03 4.36
CA THR A 197 8.57 21.15 5.31
C THR A 197 9.89 21.07 6.09
N LYS A 198 10.24 19.88 6.61
CA LYS A 198 11.51 19.67 7.33
C LYS A 198 12.73 19.87 6.42
N SER A 199 12.64 19.47 5.15
CA SER A 199 13.77 19.64 4.24
C SER A 199 13.93 21.10 3.81
N ALA A 200 12.84 21.82 3.58
CA ALA A 200 12.86 23.24 3.26
C ALA A 200 13.53 24.07 4.36
N SER A 201 13.31 23.75 5.63
CA SER A 201 13.97 24.44 6.76
C SER A 201 15.47 24.08 6.91
N LEU A 202 15.89 22.90 6.45
CA LEU A 202 17.29 22.45 6.55
C LEU A 202 18.17 22.96 5.40
N ILE A 203 17.62 23.26 4.23
CA ILE A 203 18.38 23.74 3.06
C ILE A 203 19.22 25.00 3.38
N PRO A 204 18.69 26.04 4.03
CA PRO A 204 19.48 27.22 4.39
C PRO A 204 20.63 26.89 5.37
N VAL A 205 20.37 26.00 6.32
CA VAL A 205 21.37 25.57 7.33
C VAL A 205 22.52 24.82 6.65
N MET A 206 22.20 23.92 5.72
CA MET A 206 23.21 23.20 4.94
C MET A 206 24.03 24.13 4.06
N LYS A 207 23.39 25.11 3.39
CA LYS A 207 24.10 26.11 2.58
C LYS A 207 25.04 26.98 3.41
N ARG A 208 24.63 27.41 4.61
CA ARG A 208 25.52 28.15 5.52
C ARG A 208 26.72 27.31 5.96
N ARG A 209 26.50 26.06 6.38
CA ARG A 209 27.60 25.15 6.77
C ARG A 209 28.57 24.88 5.63
N GLN A 210 28.08 24.73 4.39
CA GLN A 210 28.96 24.63 3.22
C GLN A 210 29.78 25.90 3.01
N ALA A 211 29.15 27.08 3.07
CA ALA A 211 29.86 28.35 2.94
C ALA A 211 30.94 28.52 4.04
N GLU A 212 30.62 28.21 5.29
CA GLU A 212 31.57 28.23 6.41
C GLU A 212 32.74 27.24 6.21
N THR A 213 32.46 26.07 5.63
CA THR A 213 33.49 25.07 5.33
C THR A 213 34.43 25.58 4.24
N VAL A 214 33.89 26.20 3.20
CA VAL A 214 34.70 26.80 2.11
C VAL A 214 35.58 27.92 2.66
N VAL A 215 35.05 28.80 3.52
CA VAL A 215 35.83 29.87 4.16
C VAL A 215 36.98 29.28 4.99
N LYS A 216 36.70 28.26 5.82
CA LYS A 216 37.76 27.59 6.61
C LYS A 216 38.83 26.92 5.76
N ILE A 217 38.44 26.32 4.62
CA ILE A 217 39.41 25.74 3.67
C ILE A 217 40.30 26.84 3.08
N GLN A 218 39.71 27.99 2.72
CA GLN A 218 40.47 29.15 2.22
C GLN A 218 41.44 29.70 3.27
N GLU A 219 41.04 29.81 4.54
CA GLU A 219 41.92 30.22 5.64
C GLU A 219 43.10 29.26 5.84
N ILE A 220 42.86 27.94 5.70
CA ILE A 220 43.92 26.92 5.75
C ILE A 220 44.86 27.06 4.55
N GLU A 221 44.34 27.25 3.34
CA GLU A 221 45.14 27.47 2.13
C GLU A 221 45.98 28.75 2.22
N GLU A 222 45.43 29.84 2.77
CA GLU A 222 46.19 31.08 3.01
C GLU A 222 47.32 30.86 4.03
N SER A 223 47.04 30.18 5.13
CA SER A 223 48.05 29.84 6.14
C SER A 223 49.14 28.91 5.59
N ALA A 224 48.83 28.11 4.58
CA ALA A 224 49.78 27.22 3.93
C ALA A 224 50.72 27.93 2.93
N LYS A 225 50.38 29.15 2.46
CA LYS A 225 51.23 29.92 1.52
C LYS A 225 52.57 30.32 2.13
N ASP A 226 52.63 30.47 3.44
CA ASP A 226 53.86 30.83 4.17
C ASP A 226 54.75 29.61 4.45
N ILE A 227 54.30 28.41 4.10
CA ILE A 227 55.06 27.17 4.24
C ILE A 227 55.82 26.92 2.93
N PRO A 228 57.17 26.79 2.94
CA PRO A 228 57.93 26.50 1.74
C PRO A 228 57.50 25.20 1.08
N SER A 229 57.33 25.24 -0.24
CA SER A 229 57.13 24.04 -1.07
C SER A 229 58.37 23.15 -1.02
N LEU A 230 58.16 21.82 -0.92
CA LEU A 230 59.22 20.81 -1.04
C LEU A 230 59.61 20.52 -2.51
N LEU A 231 58.94 21.18 -3.45
CA LEU A 231 59.25 21.22 -4.89
C LEU A 231 59.82 22.58 -5.27
#